data_AF-A0A971X4Z0-F1
#
_entry.id   AF-A0A971X4Z0-F1
#
_cell.length_a   1.000
_cell.length_b   1.000
_cell.length_c   1.000
_cell.angle_alpha   90.00
_cell.angle_beta   90.00
_cell.angle_gamma   90.00
#
_symmetry.space_group_name_H-M   'P 1'
#
loop_
_entity.id
_entity.type
_entity.pdbx_description
1 polymer ?
#
loop_
_entity_poly.entity_id
_entity_poly.type
_entity_poly.pdbx_seq_one_letter_code
_entity_poly.pdbx_strand_id
1 'polypeptide(L)'
;MNIRKLTSALAVADQISAADVEAIASAGYRAIVCNRPDNEVAGQPAYSDIERAAVARGLQVFCLPVASGQVEDHQALQMAQVLQALPEPVLAYCRSGTRSVMLWALAEAGKRDTEKILQIAASAGYDLNAMRGHLETLARDGSLSERAGQLVVCPGVRAIPAAAAAVL
;
A
#
# COMPACT_ATOMS: atom_id res chain seq x y z
N MET A 1 3.19 -4.53 -16.15
CA MET A 1 3.02 -5.16 -14.83
C MET A 1 4.30 -5.88 -14.41
N ASN A 2 5.07 -5.29 -13.50
CA ASN A 2 6.24 -5.86 -12.84
C ASN A 2 5.97 -5.91 -11.32
N ILE A 3 5.67 -7.11 -10.80
CA ILE A 3 5.35 -7.33 -9.39
C ILE A 3 6.61 -7.70 -8.62
N ARG A 4 6.85 -7.01 -7.50
CA ARG A 4 8.00 -7.23 -6.62
C ARG A 4 7.53 -7.46 -5.19
N LYS A 5 7.85 -8.62 -4.61
CA LYS A 5 7.42 -8.98 -3.26
C LYS A 5 8.26 -8.23 -2.23
N LEU A 6 7.62 -7.60 -1.25
CA LEU A 6 8.29 -7.03 -0.07
C LEU A 6 8.28 -8.03 1.08
N THR A 7 7.11 -8.61 1.34
CA THR A 7 6.91 -9.62 2.40
C THR A 7 6.03 -10.75 1.86
N SER A 8 5.72 -11.75 2.70
CA SER A 8 4.71 -12.76 2.37
C SER A 8 3.31 -12.17 2.22
N ALA A 9 3.05 -11.04 2.90
CA ALA A 9 1.76 -10.36 2.97
C ALA A 9 1.58 -9.25 1.92
N LEU A 10 2.68 -8.65 1.43
CA LEU A 10 2.64 -7.48 0.58
C LEU A 10 3.60 -7.59 -0.61
N ALA A 11 3.07 -7.31 -1.80
CA ALA A 11 3.86 -7.02 -2.98
C ALA A 11 3.54 -5.62 -3.52
N VAL A 12 4.48 -5.08 -4.28
CA VAL A 12 4.31 -3.80 -4.99
C VAL A 12 4.43 -3.98 -6.50
N ALA A 13 3.82 -3.10 -7.27
CA ALA A 13 3.95 -3.09 -8.72
C ALA A 13 4.05 -1.70 -9.33
N ASP A 14 4.55 -1.66 -10.57
CA ASP A 14 4.31 -0.56 -11.50
C ASP A 14 2.83 -0.47 -11.90
N GLN A 15 2.50 0.49 -12.78
CA GLN A 15 1.13 0.68 -13.23
C GLN A 15 0.54 -0.62 -13.78
N ILE A 16 -0.62 -1.01 -13.25
CA ILE A 16 -1.43 -2.12 -13.74
C ILE A 16 -2.59 -1.60 -14.60
N SER A 17 -3.24 -2.50 -15.31
CA SER A 17 -4.46 -2.26 -16.09
C SER A 17 -5.56 -3.23 -15.69
N ALA A 18 -6.78 -2.99 -16.15
CA ALA A 18 -7.90 -3.92 -15.95
C ALA A 18 -7.62 -5.33 -16.54
N ALA A 19 -6.80 -5.42 -17.59
CA ALA A 19 -6.43 -6.69 -18.22
C ALA A 19 -5.48 -7.53 -17.35
N ASP A 20 -4.70 -6.89 -16.47
CA ASP A 20 -3.76 -7.58 -15.58
C ASP A 20 -4.46 -8.26 -14.38
N VAL A 21 -5.67 -7.82 -14.05
CA VAL A 21 -6.40 -8.23 -12.83
C VAL A 21 -6.62 -9.73 -12.75
N GLU A 22 -6.88 -10.40 -13.88
CA GLU A 22 -7.07 -11.86 -13.88
C GLU A 22 -5.79 -12.60 -13.47
N ALA A 23 -4.64 -12.15 -13.98
CA ALA A 23 -3.35 -12.70 -13.63
C ALA A 23 -3.02 -12.41 -12.15
N ILE A 24 -3.40 -11.23 -11.65
CA ILE A 24 -3.23 -10.85 -10.23
C ILE A 24 -4.05 -11.77 -9.31
N ALA A 25 -5.33 -11.99 -9.62
CA ALA A 25 -6.18 -12.91 -8.86
C ALA A 25 -5.65 -14.35 -8.91
N SER A 26 -5.26 -14.81 -10.11
CA SER A 26 -4.70 -16.16 -10.31
C SER A 26 -3.37 -16.38 -9.59
N ALA A 27 -2.59 -15.31 -9.38
CA ALA A 27 -1.36 -15.35 -8.59
C ALA A 27 -1.60 -15.42 -7.07
N GLY A 28 -2.87 -15.40 -6.64
CA GLY A 28 -3.29 -15.58 -5.24
C GLY A 28 -3.42 -14.30 -4.43
N TYR A 29 -3.27 -13.12 -5.05
CA TYR A 29 -3.56 -11.85 -4.37
C TYR A 29 -5.04 -11.76 -4.02
N ARG A 30 -5.34 -11.18 -2.86
CA ARG A 30 -6.70 -11.07 -2.32
C ARG A 30 -7.19 -9.64 -2.26
N ALA A 31 -6.29 -8.67 -2.31
CA ALA A 31 -6.63 -7.26 -2.41
C ALA A 31 -5.64 -6.46 -3.27
N ILE A 32 -6.12 -5.32 -3.79
CA ILE A 32 -5.34 -4.35 -4.56
C ILE A 32 -5.43 -2.97 -3.89
N VAL A 33 -4.28 -2.29 -3.77
CA VAL A 33 -4.20 -0.91 -3.28
C VAL A 33 -3.62 0.00 -4.35
N CYS A 34 -4.34 1.04 -4.76
CA CYS A 34 -3.84 2.07 -5.66
C CYS A 34 -3.24 3.23 -4.86
N ASN A 35 -1.94 3.51 -5.05
CA ASN A 35 -1.26 4.68 -4.49
C ASN A 35 -1.01 5.78 -5.53
N ARG A 36 -1.78 5.79 -6.63
CA ARG A 36 -1.63 6.73 -7.73
C ARG A 36 -2.91 7.55 -7.94
N PRO A 37 -2.85 8.90 -7.92
CA PRO A 37 -3.96 9.73 -8.34
C PRO A 37 -4.32 9.45 -9.80
N ASP A 38 -5.61 9.46 -10.13
CA ASP A 38 -6.06 9.41 -11.51
C ASP A 38 -5.60 10.65 -12.30
N ASN A 39 -5.47 10.49 -13.62
CA ASN A 39 -5.10 11.56 -14.55
C ASN A 39 -3.72 12.21 -14.27
N GLU A 40 -2.77 11.48 -13.68
CA GLU A 40 -1.40 11.97 -13.49
C GLU A 40 -0.68 12.16 -14.85
N VAL A 41 -1.01 11.33 -15.85
CA VAL A 41 -0.52 11.43 -17.23
C VAL A 41 -1.60 11.04 -18.24
N ALA A 42 -1.49 11.54 -19.47
CA ALA A 42 -2.35 11.10 -20.57
C ALA A 42 -2.18 9.59 -20.84
N GLY A 43 -3.29 8.90 -21.06
CA GLY A 43 -3.29 7.45 -21.29
C GLY A 43 -3.08 6.60 -20.03
N GLN A 44 -3.10 7.19 -18.84
CA GLN A 44 -3.14 6.43 -17.58
C GLN A 44 -4.42 5.57 -17.52
N PRO A 45 -4.33 4.26 -17.22
CA PRO A 45 -5.50 3.44 -16.92
C PRO A 45 -6.28 4.03 -15.75
N ALA A 46 -7.60 4.21 -15.92
CA ALA A 46 -8.47 4.73 -14.87
C ALA A 46 -8.56 3.75 -13.71
N TYR A 47 -8.47 4.25 -12.48
CA TYR A 47 -8.65 3.42 -11.29
C TYR A 47 -10.01 2.70 -11.32
N SER A 48 -11.08 3.36 -11.76
CA SER A 48 -12.43 2.77 -11.83
C SER A 48 -12.52 1.53 -12.71
N ASP A 49 -11.72 1.43 -13.77
CA ASP A 49 -11.69 0.26 -14.64
C ASP A 49 -10.99 -0.92 -13.97
N ILE A 50 -9.88 -0.64 -13.27
CA ILE A 50 -9.14 -1.62 -12.48
C ILE A 50 -10.01 -2.11 -11.32
N GLU A 51 -10.67 -1.18 -10.62
CA GLU A 51 -11.57 -1.45 -9.50
C GLU A 51 -12.71 -2.40 -9.92
N ARG A 52 -13.40 -2.07 -11.01
CA ARG A 52 -14.50 -2.88 -11.55
C ARG A 52 -14.03 -4.28 -11.93
N ALA A 53 -12.87 -4.40 -12.59
CA ALA A 53 -12.31 -5.70 -12.93
C ALA A 53 -11.93 -6.50 -11.68
N ALA A 54 -11.36 -5.86 -10.66
CA ALA A 54 -10.92 -6.51 -9.43
C ALA A 54 -12.11 -7.02 -8.60
N VAL A 55 -13.13 -6.19 -8.43
CA VAL A 55 -14.38 -6.60 -7.74
C VAL A 55 -15.05 -7.77 -8.46
N ALA A 56 -15.07 -7.76 -9.80
CA ALA A 56 -15.61 -8.88 -10.59
C ALA A 56 -14.86 -10.21 -10.38
N ARG A 57 -13.62 -10.16 -9.87
CA ARG A 57 -12.79 -11.33 -9.52
C ARG A 57 -12.74 -11.61 -8.02
N GLY A 58 -13.56 -10.92 -7.21
CA GLY A 58 -13.63 -11.11 -5.77
C GLY A 58 -12.43 -10.55 -4.99
N LEU A 59 -11.62 -9.69 -5.61
CA LEU A 59 -10.56 -8.96 -4.93
C LEU A 59 -11.16 -7.78 -4.15
N GLN A 60 -10.65 -7.53 -2.95
CA GLN A 60 -10.90 -6.25 -2.28
C GLN A 60 -10.02 -5.15 -2.89
N VAL A 61 -10.50 -3.92 -2.87
CA VAL A 61 -9.84 -2.79 -3.53
C VAL A 61 -9.87 -1.56 -2.65
N PHE A 62 -8.76 -0.82 -2.65
CA PHE A 62 -8.64 0.43 -1.93
C PHE A 62 -7.84 1.45 -2.74
N CYS A 63 -8.26 2.72 -2.72
CA CYS A 63 -7.50 3.81 -3.32
C CYS A 63 -7.00 4.77 -2.24
N LEU A 64 -5.68 4.90 -2.14
CA LEU A 64 -4.98 5.84 -1.26
C LEU A 64 -4.06 6.70 -2.14
N PRO A 65 -4.60 7.69 -2.87
CA PRO A 65 -3.83 8.45 -3.86
C PRO A 65 -2.77 9.31 -3.19
N VAL A 66 -1.51 9.15 -3.62
CA VAL A 66 -0.37 9.95 -3.11
C VAL A 66 0.29 10.69 -4.26
N ALA A 67 0.45 12.01 -4.09
CA ALA A 67 1.12 12.86 -5.07
C ALA A 67 2.60 12.46 -5.22
N SER A 68 3.13 12.58 -6.44
CA SER A 68 4.50 12.16 -6.73
C SER A 68 5.51 12.94 -5.88
N GLY A 69 6.39 12.23 -5.16
CA GLY A 69 7.41 12.85 -4.30
C GLY A 69 6.89 13.48 -3.00
N GLN A 70 5.60 13.31 -2.68
CA GLN A 70 4.95 13.88 -1.50
C GLN A 70 4.35 12.75 -0.65
N VAL A 71 5.21 11.84 -0.17
CA VAL A 71 4.79 10.77 0.75
C VAL A 71 4.90 11.31 2.17
N GLU A 72 3.79 11.34 2.89
CA GLU A 72 3.71 11.89 4.25
C GLU A 72 3.39 10.82 5.30
N ASP A 73 3.77 11.08 6.55
CA ASP A 73 3.58 10.16 7.69
C ASP A 73 2.10 9.79 7.90
N HIS A 74 1.19 10.75 7.71
CA HIS A 74 -0.25 10.51 7.85
C HIS A 74 -0.78 9.54 6.77
N GLN A 75 -0.19 9.53 5.58
CA GLN A 75 -0.54 8.59 4.51
C GLN A 75 0.06 7.20 4.79
N ALA A 76 1.26 7.14 5.36
CA ALA A 76 1.85 5.88 5.82
C ALA A 76 0.99 5.22 6.91
N LEU A 77 0.41 6.02 7.80
CA LEU A 77 -0.59 5.57 8.77
C LEU A 77 -1.84 4.99 8.12
N GLN A 78 -2.40 5.69 7.14
CA GLN A 78 -3.54 5.20 6.36
C GLN A 78 -3.18 3.89 5.63
N MET A 79 -1.98 3.80 5.05
CA MET A 79 -1.49 2.57 4.42
C MET A 79 -1.42 1.42 5.43
N ALA A 80 -0.90 1.66 6.64
CA ALA A 80 -0.84 0.64 7.69
C ALA A 80 -2.23 0.11 8.07
N GLN A 81 -3.21 1.01 8.20
CA GLN A 81 -4.60 0.66 8.51
C GLN A 81 -5.26 -0.13 7.39
N VAL A 82 -5.05 0.31 6.14
CA VAL A 82 -5.55 -0.39 4.94
C VAL A 82 -4.98 -1.80 4.87
N LEU A 83 -3.67 -1.97 5.10
CA LEU A 83 -3.04 -3.29 5.07
C LEU A 83 -3.55 -4.22 6.19
N GLN A 84 -3.87 -3.69 7.37
CA GLN A 84 -4.45 -4.50 8.46
C GLN A 84 -5.89 -4.93 8.19
N ALA A 85 -6.63 -4.14 7.42
CA ALA A 85 -8.05 -4.35 7.19
C ALA A 85 -8.35 -5.20 5.94
N LEU A 86 -7.39 -5.28 5.00
CA LEU A 86 -7.52 -6.04 3.76
C LEU A 86 -7.05 -7.50 3.93
N PRO A 87 -7.64 -8.45 3.17
CA PRO A 87 -7.15 -9.82 3.15
C PRO A 87 -5.78 -9.89 2.44
N GLU A 88 -4.84 -10.58 3.06
CA GLU A 88 -3.52 -10.86 2.50
C GLU A 88 -3.55 -12.06 1.52
N PRO A 89 -2.63 -12.14 0.54
CA PRO A 89 -1.63 -11.12 0.21
C PRO A 89 -2.21 -9.94 -0.58
N VAL A 90 -1.70 -8.74 -0.30
CA VAL A 90 -2.09 -7.48 -0.94
C VAL A 90 -1.10 -7.11 -2.05
N LEU A 91 -1.61 -6.60 -3.17
CA LEU A 91 -0.81 -5.96 -4.21
C LEU A 91 -1.04 -4.45 -4.21
N ALA A 92 -0.02 -3.68 -3.82
CA ALA A 92 -0.06 -2.22 -3.92
C ALA A 92 0.61 -1.74 -5.21
N TYR A 93 0.06 -0.75 -5.90
CA TYR A 93 0.68 -0.22 -7.11
C TYR A 93 0.66 1.30 -7.17
N CYS A 94 1.56 1.86 -7.96
CA CYS A 94 1.44 3.25 -8.39
C CYS A 94 1.93 3.40 -9.83
N ARG A 95 2.74 4.42 -10.15
CA ARG A 95 3.42 4.52 -11.46
C ARG A 95 4.57 3.51 -11.58
N SER A 96 5.46 3.48 -10.59
CA SER A 96 6.69 2.66 -10.55
C SER A 96 6.78 1.73 -9.33
N GLY A 97 5.76 1.71 -8.49
CA GLY A 97 5.75 1.06 -7.17
C GLY A 97 6.43 1.86 -6.05
N THR A 98 7.21 2.91 -6.36
CA THR A 98 8.00 3.66 -5.36
C THR A 98 7.15 4.24 -4.23
N ARG A 99 5.98 4.85 -4.53
CA ARG A 99 5.07 5.40 -3.49
C ARG A 99 4.62 4.32 -2.52
N SER A 100 4.22 3.16 -3.04
CA SER A 100 3.75 2.03 -2.25
C SER A 100 4.85 1.50 -1.31
N VAL A 101 6.09 1.41 -1.79
CA VAL A 101 7.23 0.96 -0.97
C VAL A 101 7.60 2.01 0.09
N MET A 102 7.59 3.30 -0.25
CA MET A 102 7.85 4.38 0.71
C MET A 102 6.78 4.41 1.82
N LEU A 103 5.50 4.30 1.47
CA LEU A 103 4.40 4.23 2.45
C LEU A 103 4.55 3.03 3.37
N TRP A 104 4.86 1.85 2.81
CA TRP A 104 5.14 0.65 3.61
C TRP A 104 6.34 0.84 4.54
N ALA A 105 7.45 1.39 4.04
CA ALA A 105 8.66 1.59 4.83
C ALA A 105 8.40 2.51 6.04
N LEU A 106 7.67 3.61 5.82
CA LEU A 106 7.26 4.53 6.90
C LEU A 106 6.28 3.86 7.88
N ALA A 107 5.34 3.05 7.38
CA ALA A 107 4.38 2.32 8.21
C ALA A 107 5.04 1.26 9.12
N GLU A 108 6.20 0.74 8.71
CA GLU A 108 7.00 -0.25 9.45
C GLU A 108 8.02 0.39 10.40
N ALA A 109 8.32 1.69 10.27
CA ALA A 109 9.23 2.37 11.19
C ALA A 109 8.71 2.29 12.63
N GLY A 110 9.61 1.93 13.56
CA GLY A 110 9.29 1.64 14.96
C GLY A 110 8.73 0.24 15.22
N LYS A 111 8.26 -0.49 14.20
CA LYS A 111 7.83 -1.90 14.31
C LYS A 111 8.91 -2.88 13.86
N ARG A 112 9.77 -2.43 12.95
CA ARG A 112 10.90 -3.18 12.39
C ARG A 112 12.14 -2.29 12.39
N ASP A 113 13.31 -2.92 12.55
CA ASP A 113 14.59 -2.22 12.44
C ASP A 113 14.72 -1.50 11.09
N THR A 114 15.16 -0.23 11.12
CA THR A 114 15.35 0.59 9.91
C THR A 114 16.21 -0.12 8.89
N GLU A 115 17.30 -0.76 9.33
CA GLU A 115 18.19 -1.50 8.44
C GLU A 115 17.47 -2.64 7.72
N LYS A 116 16.58 -3.36 8.43
CA LYS A 116 15.82 -4.44 7.83
C LYS A 116 14.77 -3.92 6.83
N ILE A 117 14.13 -2.79 7.13
CA ILE A 117 13.20 -2.12 6.20
C ILE A 117 13.92 -1.79 4.89
N LEU A 118 15.10 -1.16 4.98
CA LEU A 118 15.90 -0.77 3.82
C LEU A 118 16.39 -2.00 3.03
N GLN A 119 16.81 -3.07 3.70
CA GLN A 119 17.20 -4.32 3.04
C GLN A 119 16.04 -4.97 2.28
N ILE A 120 14.83 -4.99 2.85
CA ILE A 120 13.64 -5.54 2.18
C ILE A 120 13.31 -4.71 0.92
N ALA A 121 13.31 -3.38 1.04
CA ALA A 121 13.08 -2.50 -0.11
C ALA A 121 14.14 -2.70 -1.21
N ALA A 122 15.42 -2.76 -0.81
CA ALA A 122 16.54 -2.99 -1.73
C ALA A 122 16.46 -4.36 -2.43
N SER A 123 16.04 -5.41 -1.71
CA SER A 123 15.83 -6.75 -2.29
C SER A 123 14.70 -6.77 -3.32
N ALA A 124 13.71 -5.89 -3.17
CA ALA A 124 12.68 -5.64 -4.16
C ALA A 124 13.09 -4.59 -5.22
N GLY A 125 14.36 -4.18 -5.25
CA GLY A 125 14.90 -3.25 -6.25
C GLY A 125 14.48 -1.79 -6.07
N TYR A 126 14.27 -1.36 -4.82
CA TYR A 126 14.01 0.03 -4.45
C TYR A 126 15.07 0.54 -3.47
N ASP A 127 15.77 1.61 -3.83
CA ASP A 127 16.71 2.29 -2.94
C ASP A 127 15.98 3.35 -2.11
N LEU A 128 15.92 3.13 -0.80
CA LEU A 128 15.31 4.05 0.16
C LEU A 128 16.34 4.67 1.13
N ASN A 129 17.64 4.58 0.85
CA ASN A 129 18.67 5.10 1.77
C ASN A 129 18.49 6.59 2.10
N ALA A 130 17.98 7.38 1.16
CA ALA A 130 17.65 8.80 1.39
C ALA A 130 16.61 9.02 2.50
N MET A 131 15.79 8.00 2.83
CA MET A 131 14.78 8.06 3.89
C MET A 131 15.29 7.61 5.26
N ARG A 132 16.52 7.09 5.37
CA ARG A 132 17.04 6.48 6.60
C ARG A 132 16.86 7.37 7.83
N GLY A 133 17.27 8.64 7.75
CA GLY A 133 17.16 9.56 8.89
C GLY A 133 15.72 9.79 9.35
N HIS A 134 14.76 9.80 8.42
CA HIS A 134 13.34 9.92 8.75
C HIS A 134 12.81 8.65 9.40
N LEU A 135 13.17 7.47 8.87
CA LEU A 135 12.80 6.17 9.45
C LEU A 135 13.36 6.00 10.87
N GLU A 136 14.61 6.41 11.11
CA GLU A 136 15.25 6.38 12.43
C GLU A 136 14.59 7.36 13.41
N THR A 137 14.21 8.56 12.94
CA THR A 137 13.47 9.53 13.74
C THR A 137 12.12 8.93 14.17
N LEU A 138 11.36 8.37 13.23
CA LEU A 138 10.11 7.68 13.53
C LEU A 138 10.31 6.48 14.47
N ALA A 139 11.36 5.69 14.29
CA ALA A 139 11.62 4.54 15.15
C ALA A 139 11.93 4.93 16.60
N ARG A 140 12.66 6.04 16.80
CA ARG A 140 12.96 6.58 18.12
C ARG A 140 11.71 7.16 18.80
N ASP A 141 10.86 7.83 18.04
CA ASP A 141 9.70 8.56 18.54
C ASP A 141 8.48 7.64 18.78
N GLY A 142 8.63 6.31 18.58
CA GLY A 142 7.56 5.32 18.63
C GLY A 142 6.86 5.14 17.29
N SER A 143 6.29 3.95 17.03
CA SER A 143 5.67 3.65 15.74
C SER A 143 4.56 4.64 15.43
N LEU A 144 4.37 4.96 14.14
CA LEU A 144 3.33 5.91 13.73
C LEU A 144 1.96 5.52 14.31
N SER A 145 1.64 4.22 14.35
CA SER A 145 0.39 3.69 14.91
C SER A 145 0.18 4.01 16.39
N GLU A 146 1.25 4.08 17.19
CA GLU A 146 1.17 4.45 18.62
C GLU A 146 0.91 5.94 18.81
N ARG A 147 1.32 6.77 17.84
CA ARG A 147 1.12 8.23 17.86
C ARG A 147 -0.27 8.65 17.37
N ALA A 148 -0.90 7.85 16.52
CA ALA A 148 -2.11 8.22 15.77
C ALA A 148 -3.43 7.96 16.52
N GLY A 149 -3.47 8.14 17.85
CA GLY A 149 -4.63 7.89 18.70
C GLY A 149 -5.99 8.07 18.00
N GLN A 150 -6.60 6.95 17.64
CA GLN A 150 -7.96 6.76 17.12
C GLN A 150 -8.41 7.58 15.88
N LEU A 151 -8.42 6.88 14.75
CA LEU A 151 -9.38 6.95 13.64
C LEU A 151 -9.55 8.29 12.89
N VAL A 152 -8.91 8.41 11.71
CA VAL A 152 -9.34 9.34 10.65
C VAL A 152 -10.10 8.54 9.59
N VAL A 153 -11.42 8.59 9.64
CA VAL A 153 -12.28 8.13 8.53
C VAL A 153 -12.18 9.16 7.42
N CYS A 154 -11.54 8.81 6.30
CA CYS A 154 -11.50 9.69 5.14
C CYS A 154 -12.89 9.79 4.49
N PRO A 155 -13.43 10.99 4.22
CA PRO A 155 -14.66 11.13 3.46
C PRO A 155 -14.43 10.62 2.02
N GLY A 156 -15.21 9.60 1.62
CA GLY A 156 -15.08 8.92 0.32
C GLY A 156 -14.52 7.51 0.38
N VAL A 157 -13.94 7.10 1.51
CA VAL A 157 -13.65 5.69 1.80
C VAL A 157 -14.98 5.03 2.20
N ARG A 158 -15.49 4.08 1.40
CA ARG A 158 -16.50 3.15 1.93
C ARG A 158 -15.88 2.55 3.19
N ALA A 159 -16.52 2.79 4.34
CA ALA A 159 -16.10 2.20 5.60
C ALA A 159 -15.79 0.73 5.34
N ILE A 160 -14.54 0.34 5.58
CA ILE A 160 -14.22 -1.08 5.68
C ILE A 160 -15.08 -1.55 6.85
N PRO A 161 -16.07 -2.44 6.65
CA PRO A 161 -16.79 -2.97 7.78
C PRO A 161 -15.73 -3.57 8.69
N ALA A 162 -15.66 -3.10 9.94
CA ALA A 162 -14.90 -3.79 10.97
C ALA A 162 -15.28 -5.26 10.82
N ALA A 163 -14.31 -6.11 10.46
CA ALA A 163 -14.57 -7.52 10.29
C ALA A 163 -15.35 -7.98 11.52
N ALA A 164 -16.50 -8.63 11.29
CA ALA A 164 -17.28 -9.21 12.36
C ALA A 164 -16.39 -10.22 13.09
N ALA A 165 -15.72 -9.74 14.15
CA ALA A 165 -15.26 -10.58 15.22
C ALA A 165 -16.53 -11.14 15.87
N ALA A 166 -16.52 -12.47 16.06
CA ALA A 166 -17.58 -13.30 16.62
C ALA A 166 -18.69 -13.72 15.63
N VAL A 167 -18.62 -14.99 15.19
CA VAL A 167 -19.57 -16.02 15.62
C VAL A 167 -18.80 -17.34 15.82
N LEU A 168 -19.18 -18.02 16.90
CA LEU A 168 -18.72 -19.29 17.46
C LEU A 168 -18.59 -20.45 16.45
#